data_AF-A0AA37SBT5-F1
#
_entry.id   AF-A0AA37SBT5-F1
#
_cell.length_a   1.000
_cell.length_b   1.000
_cell.length_c   1.000
_cell.angle_alpha   90.00
_cell.angle_beta   90.00
_cell.angle_gamma   90.00
#
_symmetry.space_group_name_H-M   'P 1'
#
loop_
_entity.id
_entity.type
_entity.pdbx_description
1 polymer ?
#
loop_
_entity_poly.entity_id
_entity_poly.type
_entity_poly.pdbx_seq_one_letter_code
_entity_poly.pdbx_strand_id
1 'polypeptide(L)'
;MNQREHLFSKLTELEALLVAFNVGEGGFDPLIPEKVEFSANLLFGMAKELGCLDVCGLAEQIRRKAIDSALDTAEKSLLVEIRREAWRHEVTLGRYQTLAEKRKLKFDKIKEVITPILEDPARFSVDLSEYRLLVEGVRARLSEKVYANLCAYLDDGKVLGKIIKDVRHQLTWLFDIERRSGLPSAEDVDEAFSVEWAEYDLRIKRHVARVLSKSGVKVPL
;
A
#
# COMPACT_ATOMS: atom_id res chain seq x y z
N MET A 1 4.83 -40.44 60.56
CA MET A 1 5.53 -39.43 59.75
C MET A 1 5.36 -38.10 60.46
N ASN A 2 6.44 -37.43 60.86
CA ASN A 2 6.37 -36.12 61.50
C ASN A 2 6.00 -35.05 60.46
N GLN A 3 5.28 -33.99 60.84
CA GLN A 3 4.81 -32.93 59.93
C GLN A 3 5.94 -32.32 59.10
N ARG A 4 7.15 -32.22 59.66
CA ARG A 4 8.36 -31.80 58.95
C ARG A 4 8.77 -32.73 57.81
N GLU A 5 8.72 -34.06 58.02
CA GLU A 5 9.05 -35.06 56.98
C GLU A 5 8.04 -35.01 55.83
N HIS A 6 6.78 -34.71 56.14
CA HIS A 6 5.74 -34.53 55.14
C HIS A 6 6.00 -33.30 54.24
N LEU A 7 6.40 -32.17 54.84
CA LEU A 7 6.75 -30.97 54.07
C LEU A 7 7.97 -31.19 53.17
N PHE A 8 8.99 -31.90 53.65
CA PHE A 8 10.16 -32.24 52.82
C PHE A 8 9.81 -33.16 51.65
N SER A 9 8.97 -34.17 51.88
CA SER A 9 8.47 -35.04 50.80
C SER A 9 7.75 -34.22 49.73
N LYS A 10 6.90 -33.28 50.14
CA LYS A 10 6.15 -32.41 49.21
C LYS A 10 7.04 -31.43 48.44
N LEU A 11 8.09 -30.89 49.05
CA LEU A 11 9.08 -30.07 48.34
C LEU A 11 9.88 -30.88 47.33
N THR A 12 10.23 -32.12 47.66
CA THR A 12 10.96 -33.02 46.75
C THR A 12 10.11 -33.37 45.52
N GLU A 13 8.82 -33.62 45.71
CA GLU A 13 7.86 -33.82 44.61
C GLU A 13 7.76 -32.59 43.71
N LEU A 14 7.71 -31.38 44.28
CA LEU A 14 7.66 -30.13 43.50
C LEU A 14 8.96 -29.86 42.73
N GLU A 15 10.11 -30.14 43.33
CA GLU A 15 11.39 -30.00 42.64
C GLU A 15 11.51 -30.99 41.47
N ALA A 16 11.07 -32.23 41.65
CA ALA A 16 11.04 -33.22 40.58
C ALA A 16 10.12 -32.80 39.42
N LEU A 17 8.95 -32.22 39.72
CA LEU A 17 8.03 -31.69 38.70
C LEU A 17 8.65 -30.51 37.93
N LEU A 18 9.35 -29.60 38.63
CA LEU A 18 10.02 -28.48 37.99
C LEU A 18 11.21 -28.92 37.12
N VAL A 19 11.95 -29.95 37.56
CA VAL A 19 13.04 -30.54 36.76
C VAL A 19 12.48 -31.24 35.53
N ALA A 20 11.42 -32.04 35.65
CA ALA A 20 10.78 -32.70 34.51
C ALA A 20 10.28 -31.69 33.46
N PHE A 21 9.73 -30.55 33.90
CA PHE A 21 9.37 -29.44 33.01
C PHE A 21 10.57 -28.88 32.24
N ASN A 22 11.69 -28.62 32.94
CA ASN A 22 12.89 -28.05 32.33
C ASN A 22 13.60 -29.02 31.36
N VAL A 23 13.47 -30.34 31.56
CA VAL A 23 14.07 -31.38 30.70
C VAL A 23 13.14 -31.75 29.52
N GLY A 24 11.89 -31.29 29.53
CA GLY A 24 10.92 -31.54 28.45
C GLY A 24 10.35 -32.97 28.43
N GLU A 25 10.51 -33.73 29.52
CA GLU A 25 10.00 -35.09 29.67
C GLU A 25 8.54 -35.05 30.16
N GLY A 26 7.62 -34.86 29.22
CA GLY A 26 6.18 -34.78 29.48
C GLY A 26 5.57 -33.65 28.67
N GLY A 27 4.39 -33.90 28.08
CA GLY A 27 3.71 -32.91 27.24
C GLY A 27 3.72 -31.50 27.84
N PHE A 28 3.98 -30.50 27.00
CA PHE A 28 4.16 -29.10 27.39
C PHE A 28 2.89 -28.55 28.05
N ASP A 29 2.83 -28.57 29.39
CA ASP A 29 1.85 -27.80 30.17
C ASP A 29 2.52 -26.50 30.65
N PRO A 30 2.26 -25.35 29.99
CA PRO A 30 2.86 -24.07 30.36
C PRO A 30 2.45 -23.58 31.75
N LEU A 31 1.46 -24.21 32.39
CA LEU A 31 1.00 -23.87 33.74
C LEU A 31 1.80 -24.57 34.85
N ILE A 32 2.75 -25.46 34.52
CA ILE A 32 3.56 -26.16 35.54
C ILE A 32 4.36 -25.19 36.42
N PRO A 33 5.06 -24.16 35.89
CA PRO A 33 5.77 -23.19 36.72
C PRO A 33 4.84 -22.43 37.69
N GLU A 34 3.65 -22.02 37.24
CA GLU A 34 2.65 -21.34 38.10
C GLU A 34 2.11 -22.26 39.20
N LYS A 35 1.83 -23.53 38.87
CA LYS A 35 1.40 -24.55 39.84
C LYS A 35 2.48 -24.85 40.88
N VAL A 36 3.76 -24.88 40.46
CA VAL A 36 4.91 -25.09 41.36
C VAL A 36 5.12 -23.86 42.25
N GLU A 37 5.02 -22.64 41.70
CA GLU A 37 5.11 -21.40 42.48
C GLU A 37 4.01 -21.32 43.55
N PHE A 38 2.75 -21.55 43.18
CA PHE A 38 1.62 -21.55 44.10
C PHE A 38 1.81 -22.57 45.24
N SER A 39 2.23 -23.78 44.90
CA SER A 39 2.45 -24.86 45.87
C SER A 39 3.65 -24.59 46.77
N ALA A 40 4.73 -24.00 46.24
CA ALA A 40 5.89 -23.59 47.03
C ALA A 40 5.53 -22.46 48.02
N ASN A 41 4.71 -21.49 47.61
CA ASN A 41 4.22 -20.43 48.50
C ASN A 41 3.35 -20.98 49.65
N LEU A 42 2.50 -21.96 49.37
CA LEU A 42 1.68 -22.62 50.39
C LEU A 42 2.57 -23.39 51.41
N LEU A 43 3.53 -24.18 50.91
CA LEU A 43 4.45 -24.93 51.77
C LEU A 43 5.38 -24.01 52.57
N PHE A 44 5.79 -22.88 52.01
CA PHE A 44 6.55 -21.85 52.72
C PHE A 44 5.76 -21.26 53.89
N GLY A 45 4.47 -20.94 53.67
CA GLY A 45 3.58 -20.46 54.73
C GLY A 45 3.44 -21.47 55.87
N MET A 46 3.18 -22.73 55.54
CA MET A 46 3.06 -23.82 56.51
C MET A 46 4.37 -24.07 57.28
N ALA A 47 5.51 -24.05 56.58
CA ALA A 47 6.83 -24.24 57.19
C ALA A 47 7.19 -23.11 58.17
N LYS A 48 6.81 -21.87 57.84
CA LYS A 48 7.02 -20.70 58.68
C LYS A 48 6.21 -20.77 59.98
N GLU A 49 4.94 -21.18 59.90
CA GLU A 49 4.08 -21.38 61.07
C GLU A 49 4.61 -22.48 62.01
N LEU A 50 5.24 -23.51 61.44
CA LEU A 50 5.83 -24.63 62.17
C LEU A 50 7.30 -24.41 62.60
N GLY A 51 7.88 -23.24 62.32
CA GLY A 51 9.27 -22.92 62.68
C GLY A 51 10.35 -23.72 61.94
N CYS A 52 10.01 -24.32 60.80
CA CYS A 52 10.90 -25.17 59.99
C CYS A 52 11.71 -24.31 58.99
N LEU A 53 12.73 -23.59 59.50
CA LEU A 53 13.51 -22.63 58.72
C LEU A 53 14.26 -23.24 57.52
N ASP A 54 14.66 -24.50 57.62
CA ASP A 54 15.30 -25.28 56.55
C ASP A 54 14.33 -25.55 55.38
N VAL A 55 13.09 -25.90 55.70
CA VAL A 55 12.00 -26.10 54.73
C VAL A 55 11.63 -24.77 54.06
N CYS A 56 11.64 -23.65 54.81
CA CYS A 56 11.43 -22.31 54.24
C CYS A 56 12.51 -21.94 53.21
N GLY A 57 13.78 -22.22 53.51
CA GLY A 57 14.88 -21.94 52.58
C GLY A 57 14.76 -22.74 51.27
N LEU A 58 14.39 -24.01 51.37
CA LEU A 58 14.23 -24.88 50.20
C LEU A 58 12.99 -24.49 49.36
N ALA A 59 11.87 -24.16 50.01
CA ALA A 59 10.66 -23.69 49.32
C ALA A 59 10.91 -22.39 48.54
N GLU A 60 11.64 -21.44 49.12
CA GLU A 60 12.02 -20.19 48.44
C GLU A 60 12.96 -20.44 47.25
N GLN A 61 13.89 -21.39 47.37
CA GLN A 61 14.79 -21.75 46.27
C GLN A 61 14.03 -22.39 45.10
N ILE A 62 13.09 -23.31 45.39
CA ILE A 62 12.23 -23.94 44.37
C ILE A 62 11.35 -22.88 43.70
N ARG A 63 10.80 -21.93 44.48
CA ARG A 63 10.01 -20.82 43.96
C ARG A 63 10.79 -19.98 42.94
N ARG A 64 12.01 -19.57 43.27
CA ARG A 64 12.85 -18.76 42.38
C ARG A 64 13.15 -19.48 41.07
N LYS A 65 13.52 -20.77 41.15
CA LYS A 65 13.74 -21.59 39.95
C LYS A 65 12.49 -21.70 39.06
N ALA A 66 11.30 -21.76 39.66
CA ALA A 66 10.03 -21.81 38.91
C ALA A 66 9.75 -20.49 38.17
N ILE A 67 9.96 -19.35 38.82
CA ILE A 67 9.79 -18.02 38.22
C ILE A 67 10.77 -17.82 37.05
N ASP A 68 12.05 -18.15 37.23
CA ASP A 68 13.07 -18.00 36.17
C ASP A 68 12.74 -18.87 34.94
N SER A 69 12.24 -20.09 35.16
CA SER A 69 11.81 -21.00 34.10
C SER A 69 10.55 -20.51 33.37
N ALA A 70 9.60 -19.93 34.10
CA ALA A 70 8.41 -19.30 33.50
C ALA A 70 8.79 -18.10 32.62
N LEU A 71 9.72 -17.26 33.09
CA LEU A 71 10.21 -16.10 32.34
C LEU A 71 10.92 -16.51 31.04
N ASP A 72 11.82 -17.51 31.09
CA ASP A 72 12.50 -18.05 29.90
C ASP A 72 11.50 -18.64 28.89
N THR A 73 10.45 -19.33 29.37
CA THR A 73 9.39 -19.87 28.52
C THR A 73 8.55 -18.78 27.86
N ALA A 74 8.19 -17.74 28.61
CA ALA A 74 7.45 -16.60 28.11
C ALA A 74 8.26 -15.81 27.08
N GLU A 75 9.55 -15.60 27.32
CA GLU A 75 10.47 -14.94 26.38
C GLU A 75 10.59 -15.72 25.07
N LYS A 76 10.80 -17.05 25.14
CA LYS A 76 10.82 -17.92 23.95
C LYS A 76 9.50 -17.87 23.17
N SER A 77 8.37 -17.87 23.88
CA SER A 77 7.04 -17.79 23.25
C SER A 77 6.82 -16.46 22.54
N LEU A 78 7.20 -15.34 23.18
CA LEU A 78 7.13 -14.01 22.59
C LEU A 78 8.04 -13.88 21.37
N LEU A 79 9.25 -14.44 21.41
CA LEU A 79 10.18 -14.44 20.27
C LEU A 79 9.62 -15.22 19.07
N VAL A 80 8.91 -16.33 19.29
CA VAL A 80 8.23 -17.08 18.23
C VAL A 80 7.11 -16.24 17.60
N GLU A 81 6.35 -15.52 18.41
CA GLU A 81 5.25 -14.68 17.95
C GLU A 81 5.76 -13.48 17.14
N ILE A 82 6.78 -12.77 17.64
CA ILE A 82 7.46 -11.67 16.93
C ILE A 82 7.99 -12.17 15.57
N ARG A 83 8.63 -13.34 15.51
CA ARG A 83 9.12 -13.92 14.25
C ARG A 83 7.99 -14.24 13.27
N ARG A 84 6.85 -14.74 13.76
CA ARG A 84 5.67 -14.99 12.91
C ARG A 84 5.09 -13.70 12.34
N GLU A 85 4.97 -12.66 13.15
CA GLU A 85 4.46 -11.36 12.69
C GLU A 85 5.39 -10.70 11.67
N ALA A 86 6.71 -10.77 11.90
CA ALA A 86 7.71 -10.31 10.93
C ALA A 86 7.58 -11.05 9.59
N TRP A 87 7.44 -12.38 9.61
CA TRP A 87 7.23 -13.17 8.39
C TRP A 87 5.92 -12.80 7.67
N ARG A 88 4.82 -12.60 8.39
CA ARG A 88 3.55 -12.15 7.79
C ARG A 88 3.69 -10.78 7.11
N HIS A 89 4.43 -9.86 7.73
CA HIS A 89 4.73 -8.56 7.15
C HIS A 89 5.56 -8.70 5.87
N GLU A 90 6.63 -9.50 5.87
CA GLU A 90 7.46 -9.76 4.68
C GLU A 90 6.65 -10.37 3.52
N VAL A 91 5.81 -11.37 3.79
CA VAL A 91 4.93 -11.98 2.77
C VAL A 91 3.98 -10.93 2.18
N THR A 92 3.44 -10.05 3.02
CA THR A 92 2.52 -8.99 2.60
C THR A 92 3.24 -7.96 1.72
N LEU A 93 4.42 -7.50 2.14
CA LEU A 93 5.25 -6.56 1.38
C LEU A 93 5.69 -7.16 0.03
N GLY A 94 6.10 -8.43 0.02
CA GLY A 94 6.43 -9.15 -1.21
C GLY A 94 5.26 -9.21 -2.20
N ARG A 95 4.04 -9.45 -1.71
CA ARG A 95 2.82 -9.41 -2.56
C ARG A 95 2.57 -8.03 -3.16
N TYR A 96 2.77 -6.95 -2.40
CA TYR A 96 2.64 -5.59 -2.91
C TYR A 96 3.70 -5.24 -3.96
N GLN A 97 4.95 -5.67 -3.75
CA GLN A 97 6.03 -5.52 -4.74
C GLN A 97 5.68 -6.22 -6.05
N THR A 98 5.24 -7.48 -5.99
CA THR A 98 4.80 -8.22 -7.19
C THR A 98 3.63 -7.55 -7.91
N LEU A 99 2.68 -6.94 -7.17
CA LEU A 99 1.59 -6.18 -7.77
C LEU A 99 2.08 -4.90 -8.47
N ALA A 100 3.02 -4.19 -7.86
CA ALA A 100 3.63 -2.99 -8.45
C ALA A 100 4.40 -3.31 -9.73
N GLU A 101 5.17 -4.40 -9.73
CA GLU A 101 5.88 -4.89 -10.92
C GLU A 101 4.91 -5.27 -12.05
N LYS A 102 3.82 -5.98 -11.72
CA LYS A 102 2.79 -6.34 -12.70
C LYS A 102 2.09 -5.10 -13.29
N ARG A 103 1.82 -4.08 -12.48
CA ARG A 103 1.26 -2.79 -12.95
C ARG A 103 2.24 -2.07 -13.86
N LYS A 104 3.51 -1.96 -13.45
CA LYS A 104 4.56 -1.35 -14.27
C LYS A 104 4.66 -2.04 -15.63
N LEU A 105 4.70 -3.37 -15.64
CA LEU A 105 4.74 -4.16 -16.88
C LEU A 105 3.49 -3.92 -17.76
N LYS A 106 2.30 -3.83 -17.16
CA LYS A 106 1.07 -3.54 -17.91
C LYS A 106 1.11 -2.13 -18.51
N PHE A 107 1.54 -1.15 -17.73
CA PHE A 107 1.70 0.24 -18.16
C PHE A 107 2.71 0.37 -19.32
N ASP A 108 3.86 -0.30 -19.21
CA ASP A 108 4.89 -0.30 -20.26
C ASP A 108 4.32 -0.91 -21.55
N LYS A 109 3.59 -2.03 -21.47
CA LYS A 109 2.90 -2.64 -22.62
C LYS A 109 1.83 -1.74 -23.24
N ILE A 110 1.04 -1.05 -22.42
CA ILE A 110 0.03 -0.09 -22.93
C ILE A 110 0.74 0.98 -23.76
N LYS A 111 1.84 1.56 -23.23
CA LYS A 111 2.64 2.55 -23.95
C LYS A 111 3.21 2.02 -25.24
N GLU A 112 3.78 0.81 -25.24
CA GLU A 112 4.34 0.19 -26.44
C GLU A 112 3.30 0.05 -27.57
N VAL A 113 2.04 -0.24 -27.22
CA VAL A 113 0.97 -0.39 -28.22
C VAL A 113 0.45 0.95 -28.74
N ILE A 114 0.17 1.92 -27.86
CA ILE A 114 -0.49 3.17 -28.27
C ILE A 114 0.48 4.19 -28.90
N THR A 115 1.76 4.17 -28.51
CA THR A 115 2.76 5.13 -28.99
C THR A 115 2.91 5.12 -30.52
N PRO A 116 3.13 3.98 -31.19
CA PRO A 116 3.28 3.96 -32.65
C PRO A 116 2.00 4.40 -33.38
N ILE A 117 0.82 4.16 -32.78
CA ILE A 117 -0.46 4.57 -33.35
C ILE A 117 -0.60 6.10 -33.28
N LEU A 118 -0.30 6.68 -32.12
CA LEU A 118 -0.40 8.12 -31.87
C LEU A 118 0.68 8.94 -32.59
N GLU A 119 1.84 8.34 -32.87
CA GLU A 119 2.96 8.98 -33.54
C GLU A 119 2.92 8.79 -35.07
N ASP A 120 1.91 8.10 -35.61
CA ASP A 120 1.68 8.00 -37.05
C ASP A 120 1.20 9.36 -37.61
N PRO A 121 2.04 10.09 -38.38
CA PRO A 121 1.70 11.41 -38.87
C PRO A 121 0.59 11.39 -39.94
N ALA A 122 0.26 10.23 -40.51
CA ALA A 122 -0.81 10.10 -41.51
C ALA A 122 -2.18 9.84 -40.88
N ARG A 123 -2.23 9.40 -39.61
CA ARG A 123 -3.45 8.92 -38.96
C ARG A 123 -4.27 10.04 -38.33
N PHE A 124 -3.60 11.00 -37.68
CA PHE A 124 -4.26 12.06 -36.93
C PHE A 124 -3.88 13.43 -37.49
N SER A 125 -4.90 14.23 -37.77
CA SER A 125 -4.76 15.62 -38.15
C SER A 125 -5.84 16.46 -37.46
N VAL A 126 -5.54 17.74 -37.27
CA VAL A 126 -6.51 18.74 -36.81
C VAL A 126 -6.59 19.84 -37.86
N ASP A 127 -7.79 20.30 -38.13
CA ASP A 127 -8.02 21.42 -39.05
C ASP A 127 -8.58 22.62 -38.28
N LEU A 128 -7.75 23.64 -38.10
CA LEU A 128 -8.14 24.91 -37.48
C LEU A 128 -8.28 26.04 -38.51
N SER A 129 -8.36 25.70 -39.80
CA SER A 129 -8.35 26.69 -40.88
C SER A 129 -9.56 27.62 -40.82
N GLU A 130 -10.74 27.13 -40.41
CA GLU A 130 -11.92 27.96 -40.20
C GLU A 130 -11.67 29.06 -39.16
N TYR A 131 -11.10 28.71 -38.00
CA TYR A 131 -10.77 29.66 -36.94
C TYR A 131 -9.69 30.65 -37.38
N ARG A 132 -8.68 30.20 -38.13
CA ARG A 132 -7.63 31.09 -38.67
C ARG A 132 -8.19 32.10 -39.66
N LEU A 133 -9.03 31.65 -40.59
CA LEU A 133 -9.69 32.53 -41.55
C LEU A 133 -10.58 33.56 -40.85
N LEU A 134 -11.31 33.14 -39.82
CA LEU A 134 -12.11 34.04 -38.99
C LEU A 134 -11.24 35.11 -38.31
N VAL A 135 -10.13 34.72 -37.70
CA VAL A 135 -9.20 35.65 -37.03
C VAL A 135 -8.55 36.61 -38.02
N GLU A 136 -8.14 36.13 -39.21
CA GLU A 136 -7.56 36.97 -40.25
C GLU A 136 -8.58 37.99 -40.79
N GLY A 137 -9.82 37.58 -41.01
CA GLY A 137 -10.90 38.45 -41.49
C GLY A 137 -11.20 39.64 -40.57
N VAL A 138 -10.82 39.56 -39.29
CA VAL A 138 -11.04 40.63 -38.30
C VAL A 138 -9.75 41.26 -37.80
N ARG A 139 -8.59 40.92 -38.40
CA ARG A 139 -7.26 41.36 -37.98
C ARG A 139 -7.15 42.88 -37.78
N ALA A 140 -7.71 43.68 -38.69
CA ALA A 140 -7.67 45.15 -38.60
C ALA A 140 -8.39 45.72 -37.35
N ARG A 141 -9.24 44.92 -36.69
CA ARG A 141 -9.98 45.28 -35.47
C ARG A 141 -9.30 44.77 -34.20
N LEU A 142 -8.22 43.99 -34.33
CA LEU A 142 -7.47 43.44 -33.22
C LEU A 142 -6.18 44.24 -33.01
N SER A 143 -5.73 44.33 -31.75
CA SER A 143 -4.36 44.77 -31.50
C SER A 143 -3.37 43.69 -31.92
N GLU A 144 -2.17 44.09 -32.31
CA GLU A 144 -1.11 43.16 -32.74
C GLU A 144 -0.86 42.06 -31.70
N LYS A 145 -0.88 42.43 -30.42
CA LYS A 145 -0.73 41.48 -29.31
C LYS A 145 -1.85 40.44 -29.25
N VAL A 146 -3.11 40.85 -29.46
CA VAL A 146 -4.26 39.93 -29.43
C VAL A 146 -4.23 38.99 -30.63
N TYR A 147 -3.94 39.53 -31.81
CA TYR A 147 -3.81 38.75 -33.04
C TYR A 147 -2.69 37.70 -32.95
N ALA A 148 -1.50 38.11 -32.52
CA ALA A 148 -0.36 37.19 -32.34
C ALA A 148 -0.68 36.06 -31.33
N ASN A 149 -1.37 36.38 -30.23
CA ASN A 149 -1.78 35.38 -29.24
C ASN A 149 -2.79 34.38 -29.82
N LEU A 150 -3.76 34.83 -30.62
CA LEU A 150 -4.72 33.95 -31.27
C LEU A 150 -4.04 33.04 -32.30
N CYS A 151 -3.13 33.57 -33.12
CA CYS A 151 -2.36 32.77 -34.06
C CYS A 151 -1.52 31.70 -33.36
N ALA A 152 -0.84 32.07 -32.26
CA ALA A 152 -0.06 31.12 -31.46
C ALA A 152 -0.93 30.06 -30.76
N TYR A 153 -2.20 30.38 -30.47
CA TYR A 153 -3.17 29.47 -29.89
C TYR A 153 -3.75 28.50 -30.94
N LEU A 154 -3.93 28.96 -32.19
CA LEU A 154 -4.46 28.20 -33.33
C LEU A 154 -3.36 27.51 -34.17
N ASP A 155 -2.34 27.02 -33.48
CA ASP A 155 -1.23 26.26 -34.07
C ASP A 155 -1.60 24.78 -34.09
N ASP A 156 -1.82 24.22 -35.29
CA ASP A 156 -2.30 22.84 -35.49
C ASP A 156 -1.37 21.84 -34.80
N GLY A 157 -0.04 22.02 -34.93
CA GLY A 157 0.94 21.12 -34.34
C GLY A 157 0.90 21.15 -32.81
N LYS A 158 0.74 22.34 -32.21
CA LYS A 158 0.60 22.47 -30.75
C LYS A 158 -0.72 21.90 -30.23
N VAL A 159 -1.81 22.07 -30.98
CA VAL A 159 -3.12 21.52 -30.59
C VAL A 159 -3.12 20.01 -30.71
N LEU A 160 -2.66 19.47 -31.84
CA LEU A 160 -2.52 18.03 -32.06
C LEU A 160 -1.62 17.38 -30.99
N GLY A 161 -0.47 18.01 -30.68
CA GLY A 161 0.43 17.50 -29.65
C GLY A 161 -0.20 17.47 -28.25
N LYS A 162 -1.12 18.39 -27.93
CA LYS A 162 -1.87 18.36 -26.66
C LYS A 162 -2.91 17.24 -26.66
N ILE A 163 -3.67 17.09 -27.74
CA ILE A 163 -4.66 16.02 -27.88
C ILE A 163 -3.99 14.66 -27.74
N ILE A 164 -2.89 14.42 -28.46
CA ILE A 164 -2.13 13.16 -28.37
C ILE A 164 -1.68 12.88 -26.93
N LYS A 165 -1.24 13.91 -26.20
CA LYS A 165 -0.84 13.78 -24.79
C LYS A 165 -2.03 13.40 -23.90
N ASP A 166 -3.19 14.00 -24.12
CA ASP A 166 -4.40 13.76 -23.33
C ASP A 166 -4.99 12.37 -23.63
N VAL A 167 -5.06 11.97 -24.91
CA VAL A 167 -5.43 10.60 -25.33
C VAL A 167 -4.50 9.56 -24.69
N ARG A 168 -3.18 9.79 -24.71
CA ARG A 168 -2.20 8.91 -24.06
C ARG A 168 -2.48 8.76 -22.57
N HIS A 169 -2.79 9.87 -21.89
CA HIS A 169 -3.13 9.86 -20.47
C HIS A 169 -4.42 9.08 -20.19
N GLN A 170 -5.47 9.34 -20.97
CA GLN A 170 -6.78 8.71 -20.86
C GLN A 170 -6.69 7.18 -21.05
N LEU A 171 -6.07 6.72 -22.14
CA LEU A 171 -5.94 5.28 -22.43
C LEU A 171 -5.11 4.57 -21.36
N THR A 172 -4.04 5.21 -20.90
CA THR A 172 -3.23 4.68 -19.80
C THR A 172 -4.07 4.51 -18.53
N TRP A 173 -4.89 5.52 -18.19
CA TRP A 173 -5.74 5.49 -17.01
C TRP A 173 -6.87 4.43 -17.13
N LEU A 174 -7.57 4.38 -18.26
CA LEU A 174 -8.65 3.42 -18.53
C LEU A 174 -8.16 1.96 -18.47
N PHE A 175 -7.01 1.67 -19.06
CA PHE A 175 -6.53 0.29 -19.15
C PHE A 175 -5.70 -0.13 -17.93
N ASP A 176 -5.00 0.75 -17.24
CA ASP A 176 -4.27 0.40 -16.01
C ASP A 176 -5.14 0.48 -14.75
N ILE A 177 -5.85 1.59 -14.55
CA ILE A 177 -6.54 1.91 -13.29
C ILE A 177 -7.98 1.38 -13.28
N GLU A 178 -8.77 1.60 -14.33
CA GLU A 178 -10.14 1.08 -14.41
C GLU A 178 -10.21 -0.42 -14.77
N ARG A 179 -9.06 -1.07 -14.92
CA ARG A 179 -8.91 -2.52 -15.13
C ARG A 179 -9.70 -3.05 -16.33
N ARG A 180 -9.82 -2.29 -17.43
CA ARG A 180 -10.22 -2.88 -18.71
C ARG A 180 -9.32 -4.08 -19.02
N SER A 181 -9.94 -5.17 -19.45
CA SER A 181 -9.24 -6.38 -19.86
C SER A 181 -8.49 -6.12 -21.16
N GLY A 182 -7.24 -6.57 -21.25
CA GLY A 182 -6.44 -6.48 -22.47
C GLY A 182 -5.58 -5.22 -22.60
N LEU A 183 -5.15 -4.97 -23.83
CA LEU A 183 -4.39 -3.79 -24.26
C LEU A 183 -5.29 -2.92 -25.16
N PRO A 184 -5.05 -1.60 -25.24
CA PRO A 184 -5.82 -0.73 -26.12
C PRO A 184 -5.67 -1.17 -27.57
N SER A 185 -6.78 -1.19 -28.29
CA SER A 185 -6.82 -1.40 -29.73
C SER A 185 -6.62 -0.09 -30.49
N ALA A 186 -6.44 -0.21 -31.81
CA ALA A 186 -6.42 0.92 -32.73
C ALA A 186 -7.73 1.72 -32.69
N GLU A 187 -8.87 1.04 -32.52
CA GLU A 187 -10.20 1.64 -32.40
C GLU A 187 -10.35 2.42 -31.09
N ASP A 188 -9.83 1.90 -29.97
CA ASP A 188 -9.84 2.63 -28.69
C ASP A 188 -9.06 3.96 -28.79
N VAL A 189 -7.95 3.97 -29.54
CA VAL A 189 -7.17 5.20 -29.78
C VAL A 189 -7.96 6.19 -30.64
N ASP A 190 -8.62 5.72 -31.70
CA ASP A 190 -9.39 6.57 -32.61
C ASP A 190 -10.64 7.16 -31.91
N GLU A 191 -11.30 6.37 -31.05
CA GLU A 191 -12.42 6.82 -30.23
C GLU A 191 -11.97 7.89 -29.23
N ALA A 192 -10.91 7.61 -28.46
CA ALA A 192 -10.35 8.56 -27.50
C ALA A 192 -9.91 9.87 -28.19
N PHE A 193 -9.26 9.77 -29.35
CA PHE A 193 -8.88 10.94 -30.14
C PHE A 193 -10.11 11.75 -30.59
N SER A 194 -11.16 11.08 -31.07
CA SER A 194 -12.39 11.75 -31.52
C SER A 194 -13.07 12.52 -30.39
N VAL A 195 -13.13 11.92 -29.19
CA VAL A 195 -13.67 12.59 -28.00
C VAL A 195 -12.84 13.80 -27.62
N GLU A 196 -11.52 13.64 -27.49
CA GLU A 196 -10.62 14.74 -27.12
C GLU A 196 -10.62 15.86 -28.15
N TRP A 197 -10.63 15.53 -29.44
CA TRP A 197 -10.74 16.52 -30.51
C TRP A 197 -12.03 17.33 -30.41
N ALA A 198 -13.18 16.69 -30.23
CA ALA A 198 -14.46 17.39 -30.08
C ALA A 198 -14.45 18.35 -28.88
N GLU A 199 -13.84 17.97 -27.77
CA GLU A 199 -13.68 18.85 -26.61
C GLU A 199 -12.72 20.02 -26.87
N TYR A 200 -11.63 19.77 -27.59
CA TYR A 200 -10.69 20.81 -28.00
C TYR A 200 -11.32 21.80 -28.95
N ASP A 201 -12.05 21.34 -29.96
CA ASP A 201 -12.79 22.17 -30.90
C ASP A 201 -13.76 23.11 -30.18
N LEU A 202 -14.58 22.58 -29.27
CA LEU A 202 -15.48 23.39 -28.44
C LEU A 202 -14.74 24.41 -27.56
N ARG A 203 -13.60 24.03 -26.99
CA ARG A 203 -12.76 24.93 -26.18
C ARG A 203 -12.19 26.06 -27.03
N ILE A 204 -11.71 25.75 -28.24
CA ILE A 204 -11.19 26.71 -29.19
C ILE A 204 -12.28 27.67 -29.63
N LYS A 205 -13.44 27.16 -30.07
CA LYS A 205 -14.62 27.95 -30.44
C LYS A 205 -15.00 28.96 -29.36
N ARG A 206 -15.13 28.50 -28.11
CA ARG A 206 -15.45 29.37 -26.95
C ARG A 206 -14.35 30.38 -26.67
N HIS A 207 -13.08 30.00 -26.79
CA HIS A 207 -11.95 30.89 -26.55
C HIS A 207 -11.90 32.01 -27.60
N VAL A 208 -11.95 31.66 -28.87
CA VAL A 208 -11.95 32.60 -30.00
C VAL A 208 -13.14 33.56 -29.89
N ALA A 209 -14.37 33.04 -29.68
CA ALA A 209 -15.56 33.86 -29.48
C ALA A 209 -15.37 34.92 -28.39
N ARG A 210 -14.84 34.49 -27.25
CA ARG A 210 -14.64 35.32 -26.07
C ARG A 210 -13.59 36.40 -26.30
N VAL A 211 -12.49 36.05 -26.94
CA VAL A 211 -11.41 37.01 -27.24
C VAL A 211 -11.90 38.05 -28.25
N LEU A 212 -12.54 37.61 -29.34
CA LEU A 212 -13.07 38.51 -30.37
C LEU A 212 -14.15 39.45 -29.81
N SER A 213 -15.08 38.92 -28.99
CA SER A 213 -16.10 39.75 -28.33
C SER A 213 -15.50 40.82 -27.42
N LYS A 214 -14.44 40.50 -26.66
CA LYS A 214 -13.73 41.48 -25.82
C LYS A 214 -13.03 42.58 -26.64
N SER A 215 -12.65 42.28 -27.87
CA SER A 215 -12.09 43.25 -28.81
C SER A 215 -13.16 44.03 -29.60
N GLY A 216 -14.44 43.93 -29.22
CA GLY A 216 -15.54 44.65 -29.89
C GLY A 216 -15.98 44.03 -31.22
N VAL A 217 -15.53 42.81 -31.53
CA VAL A 217 -15.90 42.08 -32.74
C VAL A 217 -17.07 41.14 -32.41
N LYS A 218 -18.25 41.39 -33.00
CA LYS A 218 -19.35 40.41 -32.98
C LYS A 218 -19.09 39.35 -34.03
N VAL A 219 -19.06 38.09 -33.60
CA VAL A 219 -18.85 36.95 -34.50
C VAL A 219 -20.10 36.09 -34.50
N PRO A 220 -20.63 35.72 -35.68
CA PRO A 220 -21.55 34.59 -35.78
C PRO A 220 -20.72 33.31 -35.63
N LEU A 221 -20.79 32.66 -34.47
CA LEU A 221 -20.20 31.35 -34.19
C LEU A 221 -21.31 30.36 -33.83
#